data_AF-A0A5J4QEK9-F1
#
_entry.id   AF-A0A5J4QEK9-F1
#
_cell.length_a   1.000
_cell.length_b   1.000
_cell.length_c   1.000
_cell.angle_alpha   90.00
_cell.angle_beta   90.00
_cell.angle_gamma   90.00
#
_symmetry.space_group_name_H-M   'P 1'
#
loop_
_entity.id
_entity.type
_entity.pdbx_description
1 polymer ?
#
loop_
_entity_poly.entity_id
_entity_poly.type
_entity_poly.pdbx_seq_one_letter_code
_entity_poly.pdbx_strand_id
1 'polypeptide(L)' 'APAELRLERAMKRDSSSRELILKRIQNQMCDEEKRELTDYVILNDGKTPLIPQVESLLKERLCPNTLILSNKY' A
#
# COMPACT_ATOMS: atom_id res chain seq x y z
N ALA A 1 7.03 -0.46 -1.54
CA ALA A 1 7.54 -1.27 -2.68
C ALA A 1 8.98 -0.87 -2.96
N PRO A 2 9.89 -1.79 -3.34
CA PRO A 2 11.30 -1.47 -3.61
C PRO A 2 11.45 -0.34 -4.64
N ALA A 3 12.49 0.49 -4.49
CA ALA A 3 12.70 1.67 -5.34
C ALA A 3 12.83 1.34 -6.83
N GLU A 4 13.59 0.28 -7.18
CA GLU A 4 13.76 -0.11 -8.59
C GLU A 4 12.44 -0.58 -9.22
N LEU A 5 11.62 -1.33 -8.47
CA LEU A 5 10.30 -1.76 -8.94
C LEU A 5 9.36 -0.56 -9.16
N ARG A 6 9.45 0.47 -8.30
CA ARG A 6 8.70 1.72 -8.47
C ARG A 6 9.14 2.47 -9.73
N LEU A 7 10.45 2.56 -9.96
CA LEU A 7 11.03 3.20 -11.12
C LEU A 7 10.62 2.48 -12.41
N GLU A 8 10.76 1.17 -12.48
CA GLU A 8 10.37 0.35 -13.62
C GLU A 8 8.87 0.54 -13.96
N ARG A 9 8.00 0.46 -12.94
CA ARG A 9 6.55 0.65 -13.12
C ARG A 9 6.21 2.05 -13.63
N ALA A 10 6.85 3.08 -13.09
CA ALA A 10 6.65 4.45 -13.52
C ALA A 10 7.17 4.68 -14.94
N MET A 11 8.31 4.10 -15.33
CA MET A 11 8.82 4.20 -16.70
C MET A 11 7.91 3.50 -17.71
N LYS A 12 7.31 2.35 -17.35
CA LYS A 12 6.36 1.65 -18.21
C LYS A 12 5.04 2.40 -18.38
N ARG A 13 4.60 3.12 -17.35
CA ARG A 13 3.31 3.80 -17.32
C ARG A 13 3.38 5.23 -17.86
N ASP A 14 4.43 5.95 -17.52
CA ASP A 14 4.59 7.37 -17.80
C ASP A 14 5.56 7.53 -18.99
N SER A 15 5.24 8.35 -20.00
CA SER A 15 6.16 8.68 -21.10
C SER A 15 7.31 9.64 -20.68
N SER A 16 7.72 9.59 -19.41
CA SER A 16 8.76 10.44 -18.83
C SER A 16 10.12 9.72 -18.81
N SER A 17 11.22 10.47 -18.84
CA SER A 17 12.57 9.89 -18.75
C SER A 17 12.83 9.29 -17.35
N ARG A 18 13.80 8.37 -17.28
CA ARG A 18 14.26 7.75 -16.02
C ARG A 18 14.67 8.81 -15.00
N GLU A 19 15.39 9.84 -15.43
CA GLU A 19 15.91 10.91 -14.59
C GLU A 19 14.78 11.75 -13.97
N LEU A 20 13.73 12.05 -14.75
CA LEU A 20 12.58 12.78 -14.26
C LEU A 20 11.80 11.98 -13.21
N ILE A 21 11.66 10.66 -13.43
CA ILE A 21 11.00 9.77 -12.47
C ILE A 21 11.83 9.62 -11.19
N LEU A 22 13.15 9.48 -11.31
CA LEU A 22 14.06 9.43 -10.15
C LEU A 22 13.96 10.70 -9.30
N LYS A 23 13.96 11.88 -9.93
CA LYS A 23 13.75 13.16 -9.21
C LYS A 23 12.42 13.19 -8.46
N ARG A 24 11.33 12.71 -9.07
CA ARG A 24 10.02 12.60 -8.40
C ARG A 24 10.06 11.63 -7.20
N ILE A 25 10.79 10.53 -7.30
CA ILE A 25 10.95 9.57 -6.20
C ILE A 25 11.75 10.20 -5.05
N GLN A 26 12.82 10.92 -5.35
CA GLN A 26 13.67 11.59 -4.35
C GLN A 26 12.96 12.73 -3.61
N ASN A 27 11.98 13.37 -4.26
CA ASN A 27 11.19 14.44 -3.65
C ASN A 27 9.98 13.93 -2.84
N GLN A 28 9.82 12.62 -2.66
CA GLN A 28 8.80 12.05 -1.79
C GLN A 28 9.37 11.82 -0.39
N MET A 29 8.49 11.81 0.62
CA MET A 29 8.80 11.32 1.96
C MET A 29 9.39 9.90 1.90
N CYS A 30 10.42 9.63 2.70
CA CYS A 30 11.07 8.33 2.70
C CYS A 30 10.12 7.23 3.21
N ASP A 31 10.38 5.98 2.82
CA ASP A 31 9.46 4.88 3.12
C ASP A 31 9.43 4.56 4.63
N GLU A 32 10.54 4.78 5.33
CA GLU A 32 10.67 4.65 6.79
C GLU A 32 9.77 5.64 7.54
N GLU A 33 9.91 6.94 7.27
CA GLU A 33 9.09 8.00 7.89
C GLU A 33 7.60 7.78 7.61
N LYS A 34 7.25 7.44 6.36
CA LYS A 34 5.86 7.16 5.98
C LYS A 34 5.27 5.98 6.76
N ARG A 35 6.09 4.98 7.09
CA ARG A 35 5.69 3.80 7.85
C ARG A 35 5.48 4.12 9.33
N GLU A 36 6.23 5.06 9.90
CA GLU A 36 6.04 5.51 11.27
C GLU A 36 4.75 6.32 11.46
N LEU A 37 4.30 7.00 10.40
CA LEU A 37 3.14 7.90 10.44
C LEU A 37 1.82 7.25 9.99
N THR A 38 1.80 5.95 9.68
CA THR A 38 0.61 5.26 9.17
C THR A 38 0.13 4.18 10.12
N ASP A 39 -1.17 4.01 10.23
CA ASP A 39 -1.78 2.92 11.01
C ASP A 39 -1.59 1.54 10.35
N TYR A 40 -1.42 1.52 9.02
CA TYR A 40 -1.36 0.28 8.26
C TYR A 40 -0.44 0.38 7.03
N VAL A 41 0.16 -0.75 6.65
CA VAL A 41 1.06 -0.87 5.49
C VAL A 41 0.62 -2.02 4.60
N ILE A 42 0.44 -1.73 3.30
CA ILE A 42 0.22 -2.76 2.27
C ILE A 42 1.52 -2.98 1.48
N LEU A 43 1.96 -4.22 1.41
CA LEU A 43 3.14 -4.65 0.66
C LEU A 43 2.78 -4.97 -0.80
N ASN A 44 3.08 -4.03 -1.69
CA ASN A 44 2.98 -4.20 -3.15
C ASN A 44 4.36 -4.46 -3.78
N ASP A 45 4.95 -5.61 -3.47
CA ASP A 45 6.27 -6.04 -3.96
C ASP A 45 6.19 -7.02 -5.14
N GLY A 46 4.97 -7.41 -5.56
CA GLY A 46 4.74 -8.40 -6.62
C GLY A 46 4.96 -9.85 -6.18
N LYS A 47 5.26 -10.09 -4.91
CA LYS A 47 5.44 -11.43 -4.31
C LYS A 47 4.35 -11.73 -3.29
N THR A 48 4.01 -10.73 -2.48
CA THR A 48 2.99 -10.81 -1.44
C THR A 48 1.61 -10.54 -2.07
N PRO A 49 0.64 -11.47 -1.95
CA PRO A 49 -0.70 -11.27 -2.50
C PRO A 49 -1.38 -10.02 -1.90
N LEU A 50 -1.90 -9.13 -2.76
CA LEU A 50 -2.54 -7.89 -2.32
C LEU A 50 -3.96 -8.10 -1.80
N ILE A 51 -4.73 -9.02 -2.41
CA ILE A 51 -6.15 -9.24 -2.06
C ILE A 51 -6.31 -9.59 -0.57
N PRO A 52 -5.57 -10.57 0.01
CA PRO A 52 -5.72 -10.89 1.43
C PRO A 52 -5.33 -9.74 2.38
N GLN A 53 -4.37 -8.89 2.00
CA GLN A 53 -3.97 -7.73 2.80
C GLN A 53 -5.10 -6.69 2.86
N VAL A 54 -5.73 -6.41 1.70
CA VAL A 54 -6.85 -5.47 1.61
C VAL A 54 -8.08 -6.01 2.33
N GLU A 55 -8.40 -7.30 2.20
CA GLU A 55 -9.49 -7.94 2.93
C GLU A 55 -9.29 -7.85 4.45
N SER A 56 -8.07 -8.09 4.94
CA SER A 56 -7.73 -7.96 6.36
C SER A 56 -7.96 -6.52 6.85
N LEU A 57 -7.46 -5.53 6.12
CA LEU A 57 -7.62 -4.12 6.45
C LEU A 57 -9.11 -3.71 6.48
N LEU A 58 -9.88 -4.12 5.47
CA LEU A 58 -11.31 -3.82 5.40
C LEU A 58 -12.07 -4.47 6.56
N LYS A 59 -11.75 -5.72 6.92
CA LYS A 59 -12.39 -6.41 8.06
C LYS A 59 -12.12 -5.69 9.38
N GLU A 60 -10.88 -5.24 9.61
CA GLU A 60 -10.49 -4.49 10.81
C GLU A 60 -11.22 -3.14 10.88
N ARG A 61 -11.35 -2.42 9.76
CA ARG A 61 -11.93 -1.07 9.72
C ARG A 61 -13.46 -1.04 9.63
N LEU A 62 -14.08 -2.05 9.02
CA LEU A 62 -15.54 -2.10 8.79
C LEU A 62 -16.30 -2.85 9.89
N CYS A 63 -15.60 -3.51 10.83
CA CYS A 63 -16.24 -4.17 11.97
C CYS A 63 -15.91 -3.45 13.29
N PRO A 64 -16.60 -2.33 13.62
CA PRO A 64 -16.49 -1.73 14.93
C PRO A 64 -17.34 -2.55 15.89
N ASN A 65 -16.76 -3.47 16.68
CA ASN A 65 -17.41 -4.13 17.82
C ASN A 65 -18.93 -4.35 17.64
N THR A 66 -19.35 -5.01 16.56
CA THR A 66 -20.76 -5.36 16.42
C THR A 66 -21.02 -6.45 17.44
N LEU A 67 -21.72 -6.07 18.51
CA LEU A 67 -22.36 -6.98 19.46
C LEU A 67 -22.82 -8.22 18.70
N ILE A 68 -22.30 -9.39 19.11
CA ILE A 68 -22.88 -10.67 18.75
C ILE A 68 -24.30 -10.64 19.35
N LEU A 69 -25.27 -10.14 18.60
CA LEU A 69 -26.66 -10.45 18.86
C LEU A 69 -26.90 -11.83 18.26
N SER A 70 -26.66 -12.81 19.13
CA SER A 70 -27.34 -14.08 19.07
C SER A 70 -28.84 -13.85 18.96
N ASN A 71 -29.43 -14.18 17.81
CA ASN A 71 -30.81 -14.66 17.70
C ASN A 71 -30.83 -15.48 16.41
N LYS A 72 -30.76 -16.81 16.48
CA LYS A 72 -31.91 -17.69 16.74
C LYS A 72 -33.18 -17.16 16.08
N TYR A 73 -33.31 -17.43 14.79
CA TYR A 73 -34.48 -18.04 14.18
C TYR A 73 -34.01 -19.00 13.08
#